data_AF-A0A945UHU8-F1
#
_entry.id   AF-A0A945UHU8-F1
#
_cell.length_a   1.000
_cell.length_b   1.000
_cell.length_c   1.000
_cell.angle_alpha   90.00
_cell.angle_beta   90.00
_cell.angle_gamma   90.00
#
_symmetry.space_group_name_H-M   'P 1'
#
loop_
_entity.id
_entity.type
_entity.pdbx_description
1 polymer ?
#
loop_
_entity_poly.entity_id
_entity_poly.type
_entity_poly.pdbx_seq_one_letter_code
_entity_poly.pdbx_strand_id
1 'polypeptide(L)'
;MSNLFDAAGMDQGPLRPLAERLRPHELDQVIGQDHLLADDGAIRRMLSADRLASLVLWGPPGSGKTTIARLLAAHVGLHFEQLSAVFSGVADLRKAFAAAGQRRLSGQGTLL
;
A
#
# COMPACT_ATOMS: atom_id res chain seq x y z
N MET A 1 2.41 40.65 8.43
CA MET A 1 1.16 40.74 7.65
C MET A 1 0.93 39.37 7.05
N SER A 2 -0.03 38.60 7.55
CA SER A 2 -0.40 37.30 6.96
C SER A 2 -1.28 37.55 5.74
N ASN A 3 -0.94 36.95 4.61
CA ASN A 3 -1.76 37.08 3.41
C ASN A 3 -2.99 36.13 3.51
N LEU A 4 -3.97 36.29 2.62
CA LEU A 4 -5.20 35.48 2.59
C LEU A 4 -4.91 33.98 2.39
N PHE A 5 -3.82 33.64 1.70
CA PHE A 5 -3.41 32.27 1.41
C PHE A 5 -2.77 31.58 2.62
N ASP A 6 -2.06 32.33 3.47
CA ASP A 6 -1.51 31.86 4.75
C ASP A 6 -2.66 31.49 5.71
N ALA A 7 -3.69 32.33 5.78
CA ALA A 7 -4.88 32.09 6.61
C ALA A 7 -5.72 30.89 6.12
N ALA A 8 -5.66 30.59 4.82
CA ALA A 8 -6.32 29.43 4.21
C ALA A 8 -5.48 28.13 4.31
N GLY A 9 -4.28 28.18 4.91
CA GLY A 9 -3.40 27.02 5.04
C GLY A 9 -2.80 26.53 3.71
N MET A 10 -2.78 27.39 2.68
CA MET A 10 -2.31 27.04 1.34
C MET A 10 -0.78 26.99 1.20
N ASP A 11 -0.04 27.39 2.24
CA ASP A 11 1.43 27.31 2.30
C ASP A 11 1.96 25.93 2.73
N GLN A 12 1.04 25.00 3.05
CA GLN A 12 1.33 23.63 3.52
C GLN A 12 1.49 22.63 2.35
N GLY A 13 2.29 22.98 1.33
CA GLY A 13 2.54 22.12 0.17
C GLY A 13 1.27 21.72 -0.61
N PRO A 14 1.39 20.88 -1.66
CA PRO A 14 0.23 20.45 -2.42
C PRO A 14 -0.74 19.66 -1.52
N LEU A 15 -1.98 20.12 -1.43
CA LEU A 15 -3.06 19.40 -0.72
C LEU A 15 -3.14 17.97 -1.24
N ARG A 16 -2.91 16.99 -0.36
CA ARG A 16 -3.06 15.57 -0.74
C ARG A 16 -4.50 15.34 -1.23
N PRO A 17 -4.68 14.65 -2.38
CA PRO A 17 -6.01 14.35 -2.89
C PRO A 17 -6.90 13.68 -1.84
N LEU A 18 -8.20 13.97 -1.85
CA LEU A 18 -9.15 13.38 -0.91
C LEU A 18 -9.08 11.85 -0.90
N ALA A 19 -8.95 11.25 -2.09
CA ALA A 19 -8.80 9.80 -2.23
C ALA A 19 -7.58 9.24 -1.48
N GLU A 20 -6.48 9.99 -1.38
CA GLU A 20 -5.30 9.57 -0.62
C GLU A 20 -5.55 9.68 0.89
N ARG A 21 -6.22 10.76 1.30
CA ARG A 21 -6.56 11.03 2.71
C ARG A 21 -7.58 10.04 3.27
N LEU A 22 -8.48 9.54 2.43
CA LEU A 22 -9.53 8.59 2.80
C LEU A 22 -9.09 7.13 2.68
N ARG A 23 -7.85 6.83 2.27
CA ARG A 23 -7.43 5.44 2.17
C ARG A 23 -7.42 4.80 3.57
N PRO A 24 -8.05 3.63 3.74
CA PRO A 24 -7.93 2.81 4.94
C PRO A 24 -6.49 2.63 5.44
N HIS A 25 -6.37 2.54 6.77
CA HIS A 25 -5.15 2.28 7.52
C HIS A 25 -5.08 0.85 8.06
N GLU A 26 -6.22 0.18 8.17
CA GLU A 26 -6.36 -1.20 8.61
C GLU A 26 -7.22 -2.01 7.63
N LEU A 27 -7.02 -3.33 7.58
CA LEU A 27 -7.77 -4.21 6.69
C LEU A 27 -9.29 -4.18 6.97
N ASP A 28 -9.67 -4.06 8.24
CA ASP A 28 -11.06 -4.07 8.69
C ASP A 28 -11.83 -2.79 8.30
N GLN A 29 -11.11 -1.76 7.83
CA GLN A 29 -11.69 -0.52 7.31
C GLN A 29 -11.97 -0.56 5.80
N VAL A 30 -11.58 -1.65 5.12
CA VAL A 30 -11.82 -1.82 3.68
C VAL A 30 -13.27 -2.24 3.44
N ILE A 31 -14.00 -1.41 2.69
CA ILE A 31 -15.43 -1.63 2.41
C ILE A 31 -15.61 -2.42 1.11
N GLY A 32 -16.54 -3.39 1.11
CA GLY A 32 -17.00 -4.09 -0.10
C GLY A 32 -16.09 -5.22 -0.57
N GLN A 33 -15.17 -5.67 0.28
CA GLN A 33 -14.22 -6.76 -0.02
C GLN A 33 -14.34 -7.92 0.98
N ASP A 34 -15.52 -8.09 1.59
CA ASP A 34 -15.77 -9.04 2.67
C ASP A 34 -15.43 -10.48 2.25
N HIS A 35 -15.78 -10.86 1.02
CA HIS A 35 -15.43 -12.16 0.43
C HIS A 35 -13.91 -12.48 0.42
N LEU A 36 -13.05 -11.47 0.57
CA LEU A 36 -11.60 -11.62 0.70
C LEU A 36 -11.11 -11.39 2.14
N LEU A 37 -11.69 -10.40 2.84
CA LEU A 37 -11.14 -9.82 4.07
C LEU A 37 -11.90 -10.17 5.35
N ALA A 38 -13.14 -10.66 5.26
CA ALA A 38 -13.87 -11.17 6.41
C ALA A 38 -13.21 -12.45 6.95
N ASP A 39 -13.63 -12.92 8.12
CA ASP A 39 -13.00 -14.03 8.86
C ASP A 39 -12.83 -15.33 8.06
N ASP A 40 -13.76 -15.63 7.14
CA ASP A 40 -13.71 -16.79 6.23
C ASP A 40 -13.04 -16.48 4.87
N GLY A 41 -12.77 -15.21 4.61
CA GLY A 41 -12.14 -14.70 3.40
C GLY A 41 -10.74 -15.30 3.16
N ALA A 42 -10.41 -15.51 1.89
CA ALA A 42 -9.16 -16.18 1.51
C ALA A 42 -7.91 -15.43 2.01
N ILE A 43 -7.94 -14.09 2.02
CA ILE A 43 -6.81 -13.28 2.50
C ILE A 43 -6.74 -13.33 4.02
N ARG A 44 -7.87 -13.22 4.73
CA ARG A 44 -7.90 -13.30 6.21
C ARG A 44 -7.36 -14.64 6.71
N ARG A 45 -7.79 -15.76 6.10
CA ARG A 45 -7.25 -17.10 6.41
C ARG A 45 -5.74 -17.22 6.19
N MET A 46 -5.22 -16.58 5.15
CA MET A 46 -3.79 -16.55 4.86
C MET A 46 -3.01 -15.76 5.92
N LEU A 47 -3.54 -14.61 6.35
CA LEU A 47 -2.94 -13.80 7.42
C LEU A 47 -2.99 -14.50 8.78
N SER A 48 -4.08 -15.19 9.11
CA SER A 48 -4.19 -15.98 10.35
C SER A 48 -3.16 -17.12 10.43
N ALA A 49 -2.61 -17.54 9.29
CA ALA A 49 -1.53 -18.53 9.22
C ALA A 49 -0.12 -17.91 9.21
N ASP A 50 -0.02 -16.59 9.45
CA ASP A 50 1.21 -15.78 9.46
C ASP A 50 2.10 -15.96 8.23
N ARG A 51 1.45 -16.16 7.07
CA ARG A 51 2.12 -16.42 5.79
C ARG A 51 1.49 -15.61 4.69
N LEU A 52 2.19 -14.60 4.17
CA LEU A 52 1.75 -13.88 2.98
C LEU A 52 2.36 -14.51 1.73
N ALA A 53 1.51 -15.11 0.88
CA ALA A 53 1.93 -15.64 -0.42
C ALA A 53 1.97 -14.53 -1.48
N SER A 54 2.72 -14.77 -2.57
CA SER A 54 2.64 -13.93 -3.77
C SER A 54 1.22 -13.96 -4.33
N LEU A 55 0.68 -12.77 -4.63
CA LEU A 55 -0.73 -12.59 -4.98
C LEU A 55 -0.90 -11.63 -6.15
N VAL A 56 -1.97 -11.85 -6.92
CA VAL A 56 -2.42 -10.94 -7.97
C VAL A 56 -3.81 -10.46 -7.60
N LEU A 57 -3.96 -9.16 -7.33
CA LEU A 57 -5.26 -8.54 -7.07
C LEU A 57 -5.86 -8.07 -8.40
N TRP A 58 -6.97 -8.68 -8.80
CA TRP A 58 -7.66 -8.36 -10.05
C TRP A 58 -9.02 -7.73 -9.78
N GLY A 59 -9.37 -6.69 -10.55
CA GLY A 59 -10.64 -5.99 -10.41
C GLY A 59 -10.64 -4.60 -11.06
N PRO A 60 -11.81 -3.95 -11.18
CA PRO A 60 -11.98 -2.67 -11.85
C PRO A 60 -11.19 -1.52 -11.20
N PRO A 61 -10.91 -0.41 -11.90
CA PRO A 61 -10.26 0.75 -11.29
C PRO A 61 -11.05 1.24 -10.06
N GLY A 62 -10.33 1.66 -9.01
CA GLY A 62 -10.96 2.11 -7.76
C GLY A 62 -11.37 1.00 -6.78
N SER A 63 -11.25 -0.29 -7.12
CA SER A 63 -11.64 -1.41 -6.25
C SER A 63 -10.77 -1.63 -4.99
N GLY A 64 -9.79 -0.76 -4.72
CA GLY A 64 -8.94 -0.85 -3.52
C GLY A 64 -7.69 -1.72 -3.63
N LYS A 65 -7.34 -2.27 -4.81
CA LYS A 65 -6.17 -3.17 -5.01
C LYS A 65 -4.88 -2.68 -4.35
N THR A 66 -4.42 -1.48 -4.71
CA THR A 66 -3.19 -0.90 -4.16
C THR A 66 -3.28 -0.66 -2.66
N THR A 67 -4.45 -0.25 -2.18
CA THR A 67 -4.71 -0.05 -0.75
C THR A 67 -4.59 -1.38 -0.01
N ILE A 68 -5.22 -2.44 -0.50
CA ILE A 68 -5.15 -3.78 0.10
C ILE A 68 -3.70 -4.27 0.13
N ALA A 69 -2.95 -4.17 -0.97
CA ALA A 69 -1.55 -4.58 -1.01
C ALA A 69 -0.69 -3.86 0.06
N ARG A 70 -0.88 -2.54 0.21
CA ARG A 70 -0.21 -1.73 1.23
C ARG A 70 -0.58 -2.18 2.65
N LEU A 71 -1.86 -2.42 2.90
CA LEU A 71 -2.36 -2.88 4.20
C LEU A 71 -1.86 -4.27 4.55
N LEU A 72 -1.76 -5.17 3.58
CA LEU A 72 -1.20 -6.50 3.78
C LEU A 72 0.27 -6.42 4.19
N ALA A 73 1.07 -5.64 3.48
CA ALA A 73 2.47 -5.43 3.84
C ALA A 73 2.62 -4.87 5.27
N ALA A 74 1.81 -3.86 5.63
CA ALA A 74 1.80 -3.31 6.98
C ALA A 74 1.39 -4.34 8.04
N HIS A 75 0.37 -5.15 7.76
CA HIS A 75 -0.14 -6.17 8.67
C HIS A 75 0.89 -7.25 9.00
N VAL A 76 1.69 -7.68 8.02
CA VAL A 76 2.74 -8.70 8.21
C VAL A 76 4.15 -8.09 8.44
N GLY A 77 4.25 -6.79 8.68
CA GLY A 77 5.52 -6.12 8.98
C GLY A 77 6.53 -6.05 7.83
N LEU A 78 6.07 -6.13 6.58
CA LEU A 78 6.91 -6.00 5.40
C LEU A 78 7.03 -4.53 4.95
N HIS A 79 8.19 -4.15 4.42
CA HIS A 79 8.31 -2.89 3.68
C HIS A 79 7.50 -2.96 2.40
N PHE A 80 6.68 -1.95 2.12
CA PHE A 80 5.91 -1.84 0.88
C PHE A 80 6.66 -0.97 -0.13
N GLU A 81 7.03 -1.54 -1.26
CA GLU A 81 7.68 -0.84 -2.38
C GLU A 81 6.72 -0.85 -3.56
N GLN A 82 6.20 0.32 -3.97
CA GLN A 82 5.22 0.38 -5.05
C GLN A 82 5.91 0.53 -6.41
N LEU A 83 5.67 -0.42 -7.31
CA LEU A 83 6.12 -0.36 -8.70
C LEU A 83 4.93 -0.16 -9.67
N SER A 84 5.16 0.55 -10.78
CA SER A 84 4.16 0.76 -11.82
C SER A 84 4.64 0.18 -13.14
N ALA A 85 3.91 -0.78 -13.71
CA ALA A 85 4.24 -1.32 -15.03
C ALA A 85 4.20 -0.27 -16.17
N VAL A 86 3.56 0.89 -15.93
CA VAL A 86 3.46 1.98 -16.92
C VAL A 86 4.63 2.97 -16.79
N PHE A 87 5.08 3.23 -15.57
CA PHE A 87 6.08 4.28 -15.30
C PHE A 87 7.46 3.73 -14.90
N SER A 88 7.55 2.47 -14.49
CA SER A 88 8.79 1.85 -14.02
C SER A 88 9.48 1.08 -15.14
N GLY A 89 10.76 1.38 -15.36
CA GLY A 89 11.61 0.66 -16.29
C GLY A 89 12.46 -0.41 -15.60
N VAL A 90 13.32 -1.06 -16.38
CA VAL A 90 14.29 -2.06 -15.89
C VAL A 90 15.24 -1.46 -14.85
N ALA A 91 15.61 -0.18 -14.99
CA ALA A 91 16.48 0.50 -14.03
C ALA A 91 15.81 0.63 -12.65
N ASP A 92 14.51 0.96 -12.61
CA ASP A 92 13.76 1.12 -11.36
C ASP A 92 13.58 -0.24 -10.67
N LEU A 93 13.28 -1.29 -11.44
CA LEU A 93 13.21 -2.67 -10.92
C LEU A 93 14.53 -3.10 -10.28
N ARG A 94 15.68 -2.85 -10.94
CA ARG A 94 16.99 -3.18 -10.38
C ARG A 94 17.26 -2.46 -9.06
N LYS A 95 16.88 -1.18 -8.97
CA LYS A 95 16.99 -0.40 -7.72
C LYS A 95 16.10 -0.98 -6.62
N ALA A 96 14.84 -1.29 -6.93
CA ALA A 96 13.89 -1.86 -5.98
C ALA A 96 14.39 -3.22 -5.43
N PHE A 97 14.89 -4.10 -6.30
CA PHE A 97 15.45 -5.39 -5.87
C PHE A 97 16.73 -5.23 -5.03
N ALA A 98 17.62 -4.30 -5.39
CA ALA A 98 18.80 -4.01 -4.59
C ALA A 98 18.42 -3.51 -3.19
N ALA A 99 17.46 -2.57 -3.10
CA ALA A 99 16.95 -2.06 -1.83
C ALA A 99 16.28 -3.16 -0.99
N ALA A 100 15.46 -4.01 -1.61
CA ALA A 100 14.86 -5.17 -0.95
C ALA A 100 15.91 -6.16 -0.41
N GLY A 101 16.99 -6.39 -1.17
CA GLY A 101 18.13 -7.20 -0.73
C GLY A 101 18.81 -6.64 0.52
N GLN A 102 19.05 -5.32 0.56
CA GLN A 102 19.62 -4.67 1.74
C GLN A 102 18.70 -4.77 2.97
N ARG A 103 17.39 -4.55 2.80
CA ARG A 103 16.40 -4.70 3.88
C ARG A 103 16.37 -6.12 4.43
N ARG A 104 16.48 -7.12 3.54
CA ARG A 104 16.51 -8.53 3.95
C ARG A 104 17.74 -8.83 4.82
N LEU A 105 18.90 -8.26 4.50
CA LEU A 105 20.11 -8.40 5.32
C LEU A 105 19.94 -7.77 6.71
N SER A 106 19.13 -6.70 6.83
CA SER A 106 18.76 -6.11 8.12
C SER A 106 17.55 -6.78 8.80
N GLY A 107 17.11 -7.95 8.32
CA GLY A 107 16.00 -8.71 8.91
C GLY A 107 14.60 -8.23 8.53
N GLN A 108 14.46 -7.30 7.58
CA GLN A 108 13.18 -6.77 7.14
C GLN A 108 12.80 -7.28 5.74
N GLY A 109 11.65 -7.93 5.62
CA GLY A 109 11.12 -8.36 4.33
C GLY A 109 10.56 -7.21 3.49
N THR A 110 10.32 -7.44 2.20
CA THR A 110 9.74 -6.44 1.29
C THR A 110 8.64 -7.07 0.44
N LEU A 111 7.52 -6.37 0.29
CA LEU A 111 6.47 -6.61 -0.68
C LEU A 111 6.59 -5.57 -1.80
N LEU A 112 6.64 -6.04 -3.04
CA LEU A 112 6.85 -5.26 -4.27
C LEU A 112 5.56 -5.07 -5.06
#